data_AF-A0A6I5ZIT5-F1
#
_entry.id   AF-A0A6I5ZIT5-F1
#
_cell.length_a   1.000
_cell.length_b   1.000
_cell.length_c   1.000
_cell.angle_alpha   90.00
_cell.angle_beta   90.00
_cell.angle_gamma   90.00
#
_symmetry.space_group_name_H-M   'P 1'
#
loop_
_entity.id
_entity.type
_entity.pdbx_description
1 polymer ?
#
loop_
_entity_poly.entity_id
_entity_poly.type
_entity_poly.pdbx_seq_one_letter_code
_entity_poly.pdbx_strand_id
1 'polypeptide(L)' 'MAQTPADPDAGLRAQLRTYARKHPRHGFRRAWAHLRFDDGIEVNKKKVHLLTTPEN' A
#
# COMPACT_ATOMS: atom_id res chain seq x y z
N MET A 1 20.75 -17.43 10.53
CA MET A 1 20.23 -16.72 9.34
C MET A 1 18.85 -16.20 9.70
N ALA A 2 18.71 -14.89 9.92
CA ALA A 2 17.41 -14.30 10.24
C ALA A 2 16.53 -14.39 8.99
N GLN A 3 15.52 -15.26 9.01
CA GLN A 3 14.46 -15.23 8.01
C GLN A 3 13.73 -13.91 8.24
N THR A 4 14.02 -12.89 7.44
CA THR A 4 13.12 -11.73 7.34
C THR A 4 11.76 -12.32 7.00
N PRO A 5 10.75 -12.18 7.87
CA PRO A 5 9.43 -12.72 7.55
C PRO A 5 9.05 -12.10 6.22
N ALA A 6 8.80 -12.95 5.22
CA ALA A 6 8.43 -12.51 3.88
C ALA A 6 7.34 -11.45 4.06
N ASP A 7 7.65 -10.21 3.63
CA ASP A 7 6.82 -9.06 3.91
C ASP A 7 5.37 -9.40 3.54
N PRO A 8 4.46 -9.62 4.52
CA PRO A 8 3.12 -10.10 4.23
C PRO A 8 2.36 -9.08 3.39
N ASP A 9 2.87 -7.85 3.33
CA ASP A 9 2.34 -6.72 2.59
C ASP A 9 3.11 -6.42 1.29
N ALA A 10 4.00 -7.30 0.84
CA ALA A 10 4.79 -7.09 -0.38
C ALA A 10 3.90 -6.84 -1.61
N GLY A 11 2.82 -7.62 -1.73
CA GLY A 11 1.83 -7.44 -2.80
C GLY A 11 1.08 -6.11 -2.70
N LEU A 12 0.76 -5.67 -1.48
CA LEU A 12 0.08 -4.41 -1.23
C LEU A 12 1.01 -3.21 -1.48
N ARG A 13 2.28 -3.30 -1.07
CA ARG A 13 3.33 -2.32 -1.39
C ARG A 13 3.54 -2.21 -2.90
N ALA A 14 3.54 -3.33 -3.63
CA ALA A 14 3.67 -3.34 -5.08
C ALA A 14 2.49 -2.61 -5.76
N GLN A 15 1.26 -2.89 -5.33
CA GLN A 15 0.07 -2.20 -5.83
C GLN A 15 0.08 -0.69 -5.51
N LEU A 16 0.42 -0.32 -4.27
CA LEU A 16 0.56 1.08 -3.86
C LEU A 16 1.63 1.81 -4.70
N ARG A 17 2.78 1.18 -4.97
CA ARG A 17 3.81 1.75 -5.83
C ARG A 17 3.35 1.92 -7.27
N THR A 18 2.67 0.93 -7.84
CA THR A 18 2.11 1.00 -9.20
C THR A 18 1.07 2.12 -9.30
N TYR A 19 0.18 2.22 -8.32
CA TYR A 19 -0.81 3.29 -8.25
C TYR A 19 -0.16 4.68 -8.12
N ALA A 20 0.81 4.85 -7.22
CA ALA A 20 1.51 6.11 -7.01
C ALA A 20 2.29 6.55 -8.27
N ARG A 21 2.88 5.61 -9.01
CA ARG A 21 3.53 5.89 -10.31
C ARG A 21 2.53 6.40 -11.35
N LYS A 22 1.34 5.81 -11.40
CA LYS A 22 0.25 6.22 -12.31
C LYS A 22 -0.38 7.55 -11.88
N HIS A 23 -0.42 7.83 -10.57
CA HIS A 23 -1.09 8.98 -9.99
C HIS A 23 -0.19 9.72 -8.97
N PRO A 24 0.83 10.46 -9.42
CA PRO A 24 1.81 11.09 -8.53
C PRO A 24 1.23 12.17 -7.59
N ARG A 25 0.05 12.72 -7.91
CA ARG A 25 -0.66 13.70 -7.06
C ARG A 25 -1.63 13.06 -6.06
N HIS A 26 -1.83 11.75 -6.13
CA HIS A 26 -2.76 11.05 -5.25
C HIS A 26 -2.03 10.56 -4.00
N GLY A 27 -2.32 11.18 -2.86
CA GLY A 27 -1.83 10.70 -1.56
C GLY A 27 -2.50 9.41 -1.10
N PHE A 28 -2.04 8.89 0.05
CA PHE A 28 -2.46 7.60 0.62
C PHE A 28 -3.98 7.42 0.77
N ARG A 29 -4.75 8.50 0.95
CA ARG A 29 -6.22 8.45 1.05
C ARG A 29 -6.87 8.00 -0.26
N ARG A 30 -6.38 8.50 -1.39
CA ARG A 30 -6.87 8.12 -2.72
C ARG A 30 -6.38 6.73 -3.11
N ALA A 31 -5.16 6.37 -2.73
CA ALA A 31 -4.65 5.00 -2.89
C ALA A 31 -5.49 3.99 -2.08
N TRP A 32 -5.85 4.30 -0.83
CA TRP A 32 -6.75 3.46 -0.03
C TRP A 32 -8.14 3.31 -0.65
N ALA A 33 -8.72 4.41 -1.17
CA ALA A 33 -10.00 4.35 -1.85
C ALA A 33 -9.93 3.46 -3.10
N HIS A 34 -8.88 3.58 -3.90
CA HIS A 34 -8.68 2.72 -5.08
C HIS A 34 -8.58 1.25 -4.69
N LEU A 35 -7.75 0.92 -3.70
CA LEU A 35 -7.60 -0.45 -3.22
C LEU A 35 -8.93 -1.04 -2.73
N ARG A 36 -9.78 -0.25 -2.06
CA ARG A 36 -11.05 -0.73 -1.52
C ARG A 36 -12.16 -0.82 -2.57
N PHE A 37 -12.25 0.14 -3.48
CA PHE A 37 -13.39 0.27 -4.41
C PHE A 37 -13.10 -0.30 -5.81
N ASP A 38 -11.88 -0.17 -6.31
CA ASP A 38 -11.49 -0.71 -7.63
C ASP A 38 -10.95 -2.15 -7.48
N ASP A 39 -10.00 -2.38 -6.56
CA ASP A 39 -9.35 -3.69 -6.39
C ASP A 39 -10.08 -4.62 -5.41
N GLY A 40 -11.08 -4.13 -4.68
CA GLY A 40 -11.85 -4.92 -3.70
C GLY A 40 -11.05 -5.40 -2.49
N ILE A 41 -9.89 -4.79 -2.22
CA ILE A 41 -9.00 -5.18 -1.12
C ILE A 41 -9.50 -4.56 0.18
N GLU A 42 -9.87 -5.41 1.13
CA GLU A 42 -10.24 -5.01 2.49
C GLU A 42 -9.00 -4.72 3.34
N VAL A 43 -8.32 -3.62 3.04
CA VAL A 43 -7.21 -3.10 3.84
C VAL A 43 -7.66 -1.93 4.71
N ASN A 44 -7.24 -1.93 5.97
CA ASN A 44 -7.45 -0.79 6.88
C ASN A 44 -6.65 0.43 6.41
N LYS A 45 -7.27 1.61 6.41
CA LYS A 45 -6.62 2.89 6.09
C LYS A 45 -5.35 3.14 6.93
N LYS A 46 -5.32 2.72 8.20
CA LYS A 46 -4.12 2.80 9.04
C LYS A 46 -2.94 2.01 8.46
N LYS A 47 -3.21 0.83 7.92
CA LYS A 47 -2.21 -0.04 7.31
C LYS A 47 -1.67 0.54 6.02
N VAL A 48 -2.53 1.11 5.17
CA VAL A 48 -2.09 1.85 3.96
C VAL A 48 -1.22 3.06 4.33
N HIS A 49 -1.58 3.80 5.39
CA HIS A 49 -0.76 4.91 5.87
C HIS A 49 0.61 4.43 6.34
N LEU A 50 0.67 3.38 7.16
CA LEU A 50 1.92 2.77 7.63
C LEU A 50 2.83 2.34 6.47
N LEU A 51 2.28 1.72 5.43
CA LEU A 51 3.02 1.24 4.26
C LEU A 51 3.45 2.35 3.29
N THR A 52 2.80 3.51 3.34
CA THR A 52 3.15 4.68 2.52
C THR A 52 4.21 5.54 3.20
N THR A 53 4.31 5.46 4.53
CA THR A 53 5.40 6.10 5.27
C THR A 53 6.67 5.25 5.07
N PRO A 54 7.81 5.84 4.66
CA PRO A 54 9.07 5.11 4.67
C PRO A 54 9.35 4.68 6.11
N GLU A 55 9.54 3.38 6.30
CA GLU A 55 9.95 2.74 7.55
C GLU A 55 11.12 3.51 8.19
N ASN A 56 10.96 3.91 9.46
CA ASN A 56 11.95 4.61 10.29
C ASN A 56 12.68 3.61 11.18
#